data_AF-A0A3M1E162-F1
#
_entry.id   AF-A0A3M1E162-F1
#
_cell.length_a   1.000
_cell.length_b   1.000
_cell.length_c   1.000
_cell.angle_alpha   90.00
_cell.angle_beta   90.00
_cell.angle_gamma   90.00
#
_symmetry.space_group_name_H-M   'P 1'
#
loop_
_entity.id
_entity.type
_entity.pdbx_description
1 polymer ?
#
loop_
_entity_poly.entity_id
_entity_poly.type
_entity_poly.pdbx_seq_one_letter_code
_entity_poly.pdbx_strand_id
1 'polypeptide(L)'
;MHQGQPAIPPMFLSRFQVDERAPFVRHLNRLEVEIGREDYRHLKRVERLPRALTAAEKSGLIDLTGRLLSTTQNDYNRRLLQRLGIQVLLDARRYRVYYCMRGQTIRFDAVWRERVLDRFFGRVPLDRTGWQDCGSSLPDFEVRYEPDDAGGALLFRRQGGDAAGDRLLTAPHGPYDPHTLEVALYFLRSGKAGAAVINLGFAGREPLTDSNLERLKSWGVPLNPSNIDVIYPYLDERGYPCSYKTERALPDYLAVLGMAAPAVILDIHGCVGTCPEDRKVVVGLGGMPPWPVPDGVGRLEPHGEILHLFPNQRLREGLELVRELSEEVFVQFCSDPQTCYNFVLLGGLQAVGRRINPKQDTQSLIEGEERSFLPAERVRWLPGAGANALQRSRVADLPGPPLVLHVEIPTAIRRNMALRLAEMAIFDSLDSSGL
;
A
#
# COMPACT_ATOMS: atom_id res chain seq x y z
N MET A 1 20.81 -21.52 -16.79
CA MET A 1 19.35 -21.58 -17.04
C MET A 1 18.90 -22.98 -16.68
N HIS A 2 18.12 -23.15 -15.61
CA HIS A 2 17.56 -24.46 -15.25
C HIS A 2 16.21 -24.65 -15.97
N GLN A 3 16.10 -25.72 -16.74
CA GLN A 3 14.86 -26.11 -17.42
C GLN A 3 13.86 -26.65 -16.38
N GLY A 4 12.64 -26.11 -16.36
CA GLY A 4 11.52 -26.61 -15.54
C GLY A 4 10.80 -25.60 -14.65
N GLN A 5 11.30 -24.36 -14.51
CA GLN A 5 10.57 -23.31 -13.80
C GLN A 5 9.65 -22.52 -14.76
N PRO A 6 8.39 -22.22 -14.38
CA PRO A 6 7.54 -21.34 -15.19
C PRO A 6 8.22 -19.97 -15.34
N ALA A 7 8.39 -19.53 -16.59
CA ALA A 7 9.03 -18.26 -16.89
C ALA A 7 8.14 -17.10 -16.41
N ILE A 8 8.53 -16.47 -15.30
CA ILE A 8 7.89 -15.26 -14.80
C ILE A 8 8.01 -14.18 -15.89
N PRO A 9 6.89 -13.56 -16.34
CA PRO A 9 6.96 -12.49 -17.34
C PRO A 9 7.80 -11.31 -16.81
N PRO A 10 8.70 -10.73 -17.64
CA PRO A 10 9.60 -9.65 -17.21
C PRO A 10 8.90 -8.45 -16.55
N MET A 11 7.67 -8.15 -16.95
CA MET A 11 6.86 -7.07 -16.34
C MET A 11 6.51 -7.28 -14.87
N PHE A 12 6.69 -8.49 -14.33
CA PHE A 12 6.50 -8.82 -12.92
C PHE A 12 7.83 -9.03 -12.18
N LEU A 13 8.96 -8.90 -12.89
CA LEU A 13 10.30 -8.93 -12.30
C LEU A 13 10.78 -7.50 -12.18
N SER A 14 10.80 -6.94 -10.97
CA SER A 14 11.40 -5.63 -10.80
C SER A 14 12.92 -5.77 -10.76
N ARG A 15 13.62 -5.33 -11.80
CA ARG A 15 15.09 -5.48 -11.93
C ARG A 15 15.75 -4.11 -11.93
N PHE A 16 15.64 -3.41 -10.80
CA PHE A 16 16.32 -2.13 -10.63
C PHE A 16 17.84 -2.32 -10.63
N GLN A 17 18.52 -1.64 -11.55
CA GLN A 17 19.96 -1.41 -11.48
C GLN A 17 20.20 0.00 -10.92
N VAL A 18 20.88 0.08 -9.79
CA VAL A 18 21.36 1.35 -9.22
C VAL A 18 22.83 1.50 -9.60
N ASP A 19 23.23 2.70 -10.04
CA ASP A 19 24.65 3.01 -10.23
C ASP A 19 25.36 2.95 -8.86
N GLU A 20 26.27 1.99 -8.70
CA GLU A 20 26.98 1.79 -7.44
C GLU A 20 27.84 2.99 -7.02
N ARG A 21 28.23 3.84 -7.98
CA ARG A 21 29.00 5.07 -7.75
C ARG A 21 28.11 6.22 -7.28
N ALA A 22 26.80 6.03 -7.32
CA ALA A 22 25.83 7.07 -7.09
C ALA A 22 24.62 6.54 -6.27
N PRO A 23 24.83 6.02 -5.04
CA PRO A 23 23.78 5.42 -4.19
C PRO A 23 22.56 6.31 -3.92
N PHE A 24 22.75 7.62 -4.06
CA PHE A 24 21.75 8.66 -3.84
C PHE A 24 21.22 9.28 -5.15
N VAL A 25 21.72 8.83 -6.31
CA VAL A 25 21.28 9.31 -7.62
C VAL A 25 20.16 8.41 -8.12
N ARG A 26 18.93 8.94 -7.94
CA ARG A 26 17.65 8.41 -8.46
C ARG A 26 17.35 6.98 -7.92
N HIS A 27 16.12 6.59 -7.61
CA HIS A 27 15.30 5.84 -8.58
C HIS A 27 13.96 5.33 -7.98
N LEU A 28 13.50 5.75 -6.80
CA LEU A 28 12.25 5.17 -6.25
C LEU A 28 11.21 6.14 -5.69
N ASN A 29 11.60 7.29 -5.13
CA ASN A 29 10.66 8.14 -4.35
C ASN A 29 10.59 9.60 -4.83
N ARG A 30 11.32 9.93 -5.90
CA ARG A 30 11.39 11.32 -6.34
C ARG A 30 10.17 11.73 -7.16
N LEU A 31 9.42 10.81 -7.78
CA LEU A 31 8.14 11.13 -8.42
C LEU A 31 7.05 11.57 -7.45
N GLU A 32 7.00 10.95 -6.27
CA GLU A 32 6.10 11.36 -5.19
C GLU A 32 6.39 12.81 -4.76
N VAL A 33 7.66 13.19 -4.77
CA VAL A 33 8.15 14.54 -4.46
C VAL A 33 8.02 15.52 -5.64
N GLU A 34 8.36 15.11 -6.87
CA GLU A 34 8.45 15.98 -8.05
C GLU A 34 7.11 16.14 -8.77
N ILE A 35 6.35 15.05 -8.91
CA ILE A 35 5.01 15.05 -9.53
C ILE A 35 3.97 15.30 -8.45
N GLY A 36 3.97 14.53 -7.37
CA GLY A 36 2.98 14.66 -6.29
C GLY A 36 3.14 15.93 -5.45
N ARG A 37 4.34 16.51 -5.41
CA ARG A 37 4.71 17.58 -4.48
C ARG A 37 4.37 17.24 -3.03
N GLU A 38 4.50 15.98 -2.67
CA GLU A 38 4.10 15.48 -1.36
C GLU A 38 5.12 15.86 -0.29
N ASP A 39 4.61 16.24 0.89
CA ASP A 39 5.46 16.63 2.01
C ASP A 39 5.76 15.43 2.91
N TYR A 40 6.96 14.89 2.76
CA TYR A 40 7.42 13.73 3.52
C TYR A 40 8.22 14.06 4.78
N ARG A 41 8.29 15.34 5.17
CA ARG A 41 9.13 15.79 6.29
C ARG A 41 8.80 15.16 7.63
N HIS A 42 7.58 14.67 7.76
CA HIS A 42 7.07 14.09 8.99
C HIS A 42 7.05 12.56 9.00
N LEU A 43 7.50 11.89 7.93
CA LEU A 43 7.43 10.42 7.87
C LEU A 43 8.49 9.75 8.73
N LYS A 44 9.75 10.11 8.49
CA LYS A 44 10.91 9.42 9.07
C LYS A 44 11.89 10.41 9.68
N ARG A 45 12.39 10.06 10.86
CA ARG A 45 13.57 10.69 11.45
C ARG A 45 14.74 9.72 11.38
N VAL A 46 15.87 10.22 10.92
CA VAL A 46 17.12 9.45 10.86
C VAL A 46 18.09 9.98 11.91
N GLU A 47 18.63 9.07 12.70
CA GLU A 47 19.59 9.38 13.77
C GLU A 47 20.81 8.47 13.69
N ARG A 48 22.00 9.07 13.83
CA ARG A 48 23.21 8.31 14.11
C ARG A 48 23.34 8.13 15.61
N LEU A 49 23.41 6.88 16.07
CA LEU A 49 23.63 6.59 17.48
C LEU A 49 25.06 6.96 17.88
N PRO A 50 25.27 7.49 19.11
CA PRO A 50 26.60 7.88 19.58
C PRO A 50 27.55 6.69 19.76
N ARG A 51 26.99 5.49 19.97
CA ARG A 51 27.73 4.22 20.02
C ARG A 51 26.99 3.13 19.24
N ALA A 52 27.73 2.10 18.87
CA ALA A 52 27.13 0.88 18.37
C ALA A 52 26.26 0.20 19.44
N LEU A 53 25.23 -0.52 18.98
CA LEU A 53 24.45 -1.39 19.87
C LEU A 53 25.34 -2.52 20.42
N THR A 54 25.19 -2.77 21.71
CA THR A 54 25.79 -3.92 22.40
C THR A 54 25.12 -5.23 21.96
N ALA A 55 25.78 -6.36 22.20
CA ALA A 55 25.20 -7.68 21.89
C ALA A 55 23.86 -7.91 22.62
N ALA A 56 23.75 -7.47 23.87
CA ALA A 56 22.52 -7.58 24.67
C ALA A 56 21.37 -6.70 24.13
N GLU A 57 21.67 -5.50 23.64
CA GLU A 57 20.67 -4.66 22.98
C GLU A 57 20.20 -5.31 21.67
N LYS A 58 21.14 -5.86 20.88
CA LYS A 58 20.81 -6.53 19.63
C LYS A 58 19.96 -7.79 19.82
N SER A 59 20.19 -8.57 20.89
CA SER A 59 19.44 -9.81 21.13
C SER A 59 17.96 -9.58 21.43
N GLY A 60 17.58 -8.36 21.83
CA GLY A 60 16.18 -7.97 22.02
C GLY A 60 15.47 -7.51 20.74
N LEU A 61 16.17 -7.48 19.60
CA LEU A 61 15.65 -7.00 18.32
C LEU A 61 15.46 -8.15 17.33
N ILE A 62 14.52 -8.00 16.41
CA ILE A 62 14.29 -8.95 15.33
C ILE A 62 15.34 -8.71 14.25
N ASP A 63 16.13 -9.72 13.90
CA ASP A 63 17.07 -9.65 12.79
C ASP A 63 16.34 -9.86 11.45
N LEU A 64 16.24 -8.78 10.66
CA LEU A 64 15.61 -8.80 9.34
C LEU A 64 16.59 -9.11 8.21
N THR A 65 17.90 -9.20 8.48
CA THR A 65 18.96 -9.22 7.47
C THR A 65 18.80 -10.37 6.48
N GLY A 66 18.71 -11.61 6.98
CA GLY A 66 18.59 -12.80 6.13
C GLY A 66 17.33 -12.76 5.26
N ARG A 67 16.21 -12.33 5.85
CA ARG A 67 14.94 -12.15 5.14
C ARG A 67 15.08 -11.10 4.03
N LEU A 68 15.56 -9.90 4.34
CA LEU A 68 15.75 -8.83 3.35
C LEU A 68 16.65 -9.28 2.20
N LEU A 69 17.74 -10.00 2.47
CA LEU A 69 18.63 -10.52 1.44
C LEU A 69 17.94 -11.54 0.52
N SER A 70 17.06 -12.38 1.07
CA SER A 70 16.31 -13.39 0.32
C SER A 70 15.14 -12.81 -0.48
N THR A 71 14.55 -11.70 -0.05
CA THR A 71 13.30 -11.17 -0.63
C THR A 71 13.48 -9.91 -1.46
N THR A 72 14.55 -9.14 -1.26
CA THR A 72 14.78 -7.90 -2.03
C THR A 72 14.88 -8.22 -3.51
N GLN A 73 14.19 -7.48 -4.38
CA GLN A 73 14.43 -7.51 -5.83
C GLN A 73 15.47 -6.46 -6.26
N ASN A 74 15.92 -5.61 -5.32
CA ASN A 74 16.99 -4.64 -5.52
C ASN A 74 18.36 -5.32 -5.29
N ASP A 75 18.95 -5.83 -6.37
CA ASP A 75 20.25 -6.51 -6.36
C ASP A 75 21.39 -5.62 -5.85
N TYR A 76 21.33 -4.31 -6.12
CA TYR A 76 22.30 -3.35 -5.61
C TYR A 76 22.31 -3.34 -4.08
N ASN A 77 21.15 -3.17 -3.46
CA ASN A 77 21.04 -3.16 -2.01
C ASN A 77 21.39 -4.51 -1.39
N ARG A 78 21.03 -5.63 -2.04
CA ARG A 78 21.47 -6.97 -1.60
C ARG A 78 22.99 -7.05 -1.51
N ARG A 79 23.68 -6.70 -2.60
CA ARG A 79 25.15 -6.71 -2.67
C ARG A 79 25.77 -5.74 -1.68
N LEU A 80 25.18 -4.56 -1.50
CA LEU A 80 25.67 -3.54 -0.59
C LEU A 80 25.56 -3.99 0.88
N LEU A 81 24.42 -4.55 1.28
CA LEU A 81 24.21 -5.12 2.62
C LEU A 81 25.23 -6.24 2.90
N GLN A 82 25.44 -7.14 1.93
CA GLN A 82 26.42 -8.23 2.04
C GLN A 82 27.85 -7.73 2.11
N ARG A 83 28.26 -6.87 1.16
CA ARG A 83 29.63 -6.33 1.05
C ARG A 83 30.05 -5.56 2.29
N LEU A 84 29.13 -4.79 2.87
CA LEU A 84 29.40 -3.94 4.03
C LEU A 84 29.10 -4.63 5.37
N GLY A 85 28.61 -5.88 5.35
CA GLY A 85 28.25 -6.63 6.55
C GLY A 85 27.20 -5.91 7.39
N ILE A 86 26.21 -5.29 6.73
CA ILE A 86 25.19 -4.50 7.41
C ILE A 86 24.14 -5.43 8.00
N GLN A 87 23.98 -5.36 9.30
CA GLN A 87 22.91 -6.05 10.01
C GLN A 87 21.72 -5.11 10.18
N VAL A 88 20.54 -5.53 9.72
CA VAL A 88 19.29 -4.77 9.82
C VAL A 88 18.44 -5.38 10.92
N LEU A 89 18.19 -4.61 11.98
CA LEU A 89 17.44 -5.03 13.15
C LEU A 89 16.17 -4.21 13.32
N LEU A 90 15.08 -4.83 13.78
CA LEU A 90 13.80 -4.19 14.05
C LEU A 90 13.45 -4.30 15.53
N ASP A 91 13.25 -3.16 16.19
CA ASP A 91 12.46 -3.10 17.42
C ASP A 91 10.99 -3.13 17.01
N ALA A 92 10.35 -4.29 17.06
CA ALA A 92 8.97 -4.44 16.59
C ALA A 92 7.95 -3.65 17.44
N ARG A 93 8.21 -3.51 18.75
CA ARG A 93 7.28 -2.85 19.68
C ARG A 93 7.26 -1.35 19.45
N ARG A 94 8.43 -0.73 19.36
CA ARG A 94 8.57 0.72 19.10
C ARG A 94 8.59 1.04 17.62
N TYR A 95 8.72 0.01 16.79
CA TYR A 95 8.78 0.10 15.35
C TYR A 95 9.94 1.00 14.88
N ARG A 96 11.15 0.62 15.31
CA ARG A 96 12.40 1.32 14.99
C ARG A 96 13.33 0.39 14.25
N VAL A 97 13.89 0.85 13.14
CA VAL A 97 14.81 0.06 12.33
C VAL A 97 16.24 0.53 12.56
N TYR A 98 17.12 -0.41 12.82
CA TYR A 98 18.53 -0.18 13.10
C TYR A 98 19.37 -0.78 11.99
N TYR A 99 20.24 0.03 11.40
CA TYR A 99 21.26 -0.39 10.46
C TYR A 99 22.59 -0.39 11.19
N CYS A 100 23.04 -1.58 11.57
CA CYS A 100 24.29 -1.80 12.27
C CYS A 100 25.40 -2.08 11.26
N MET A 101 26.39 -1.19 11.21
CA MET A 101 27.59 -1.32 10.38
C MET A 101 28.83 -1.30 11.27
N ARG A 102 30.00 -1.60 10.71
CA ARG A 102 31.26 -1.52 11.46
C ARG A 102 31.48 -0.09 11.98
N GLY A 103 31.53 0.06 13.31
CA GLY A 103 31.82 1.32 13.99
C GLY A 103 30.67 2.35 14.00
N GLN A 104 29.49 2.03 13.48
CA GLN A 104 28.36 2.96 13.45
C GLN A 104 27.01 2.24 13.48
N THR A 105 26.00 2.88 14.05
CA THR A 105 24.61 2.41 13.99
C THR A 105 23.71 3.58 13.65
N ILE A 106 22.85 3.38 12.65
CA ILE A 106 21.84 4.35 12.25
C ILE A 106 20.47 3.83 12.68
N ARG A 107 19.65 4.69 13.25
CA ARG A 107 18.28 4.41 13.68
C ARG A 107 17.30 5.20 12.81
N PHE A 108 16.22 4.53 12.41
CA PHE A 108 15.09 5.10 11.70
C PHE A 108 13.87 5.02 12.60
N ASP A 109 13.30 6.18 12.91
CA ASP A 109 12.04 6.30 13.63
C ASP A 109 10.92 6.64 12.63
N ALA A 110 9.86 5.85 12.62
CA ALA A 110 8.67 6.11 11.82
C ALA A 110 7.76 7.13 12.54
N VAL A 111 8.10 8.41 12.41
CA VAL A 111 7.40 9.53 13.05
C VAL A 111 5.92 9.57 12.67
N TRP A 112 5.55 9.19 11.44
CA TRP A 112 4.15 9.10 11.03
C TRP A 112 3.35 8.14 11.92
N ARG A 113 3.96 7.00 12.31
CA ARG A 113 3.30 5.97 13.12
C ARG A 113 3.06 6.50 14.53
N GLU A 114 4.07 7.16 15.11
CA GLU A 114 3.95 7.80 16.42
C GLU A 114 2.79 8.80 16.42
N ARG A 115 2.70 9.67 15.40
CA ARG A 115 1.61 10.65 15.27
C ARG A 115 0.23 10.03 15.11
N VAL A 116 0.12 8.98 14.30
CA VAL A 116 -1.16 8.31 14.07
C VAL A 116 -1.63 7.60 15.34
N LEU A 117 -0.73 6.93 16.05
CA LEU A 117 -1.06 6.31 17.33
C LEU A 117 -1.41 7.36 18.39
N ASP A 118 -0.64 8.44 18.49
CA ASP A 118 -0.89 9.54 19.41
C ASP A 118 -2.25 10.23 19.15
N ARG A 119 -2.61 10.42 17.87
CA ARG A 119 -3.91 10.96 17.46
C ARG A 119 -5.11 10.19 18.05
N PHE A 120 -5.02 8.86 18.11
CA PHE A 120 -6.14 8.01 18.52
C PHE A 120 -6.06 7.57 19.99
N PHE A 121 -4.88 7.54 20.59
CA PHE A 121 -4.67 7.00 21.94
C PHE A 121 -4.07 8.02 22.93
N GLY A 122 -3.70 9.22 22.47
CA GLY A 122 -2.97 10.23 23.27
C GLY A 122 -1.57 9.78 23.71
N ARG A 123 -1.09 8.67 23.15
CA ARG A 123 0.22 8.06 23.39
C ARG A 123 0.53 7.04 22.30
N VAL A 124 1.77 6.54 22.27
CA VAL A 124 2.18 5.41 21.43
C VAL A 124 2.02 4.10 22.23
N PRO A 125 0.94 3.31 22.04
CA PRO A 125 0.83 2.01 22.69
C PRO A 125 1.91 1.06 22.17
N LEU A 126 2.49 0.27 23.08
CA LEU A 126 3.49 -0.76 22.77
C LEU A 126 2.91 -2.18 22.82
N ASP A 127 1.70 -2.31 23.37
CA ASP A 127 0.99 -3.56 23.58
C ASP A 127 -0.44 -3.40 23.05
N ARG A 128 -1.13 -4.53 22.87
CA ARG A 128 -2.53 -4.59 22.48
C ARG A 128 -3.37 -3.68 23.38
N THR A 129 -4.27 -2.94 22.75
CA THR A 129 -5.23 -2.07 23.46
C THR A 129 -6.63 -2.68 23.48
N GLY A 130 -7.48 -2.22 24.41
CA GLY A 130 -8.91 -2.38 24.28
C GLY A 130 -9.48 -1.44 23.22
N TRP A 131 -10.77 -1.58 22.92
CA TRP A 131 -11.49 -0.62 22.09
C TRP A 131 -11.62 0.72 22.82
N GLN A 132 -11.36 1.82 22.11
CA GLN A 132 -11.43 3.18 22.63
C GLN A 132 -12.21 4.06 21.65
N ASP A 133 -12.97 5.00 22.18
CA ASP A 133 -13.66 6.01 21.39
C ASP A 133 -12.66 6.81 20.55
N CYS A 134 -12.96 7.01 19.26
CA CYS A 134 -12.09 7.78 18.36
C CYS A 134 -12.21 9.29 18.56
N GLY A 135 -13.18 9.75 19.34
CA GLY A 135 -13.50 11.15 19.57
C GLY A 135 -13.81 11.90 18.28
N SER A 136 -13.41 13.17 18.26
CA SER A 136 -13.56 14.04 17.09
C SER A 136 -12.76 13.61 15.85
N SER A 137 -11.80 12.68 16.00
CA SER A 137 -11.06 12.16 14.84
C SER A 137 -11.93 11.27 13.95
N LEU A 138 -12.89 10.56 14.52
CA LEU A 138 -13.87 9.73 13.80
C LEU A 138 -15.09 9.44 14.72
N PRO A 139 -16.08 10.34 14.78
CA PRO A 139 -17.26 10.16 15.63
C PRO A 139 -18.00 8.84 15.35
N ASP A 140 -18.63 8.26 16.36
CA ASP A 140 -19.36 6.98 16.31
C ASP A 140 -18.52 5.73 16.00
N PHE A 141 -17.19 5.86 16.02
CA PHE A 141 -16.28 4.73 15.86
C PHE A 141 -15.43 4.51 17.09
N GLU A 142 -14.99 3.27 17.22
CA GLU A 142 -13.99 2.85 18.17
C GLU A 142 -12.77 2.28 17.45
N VAL A 143 -11.60 2.49 18.05
CA VAL A 143 -10.30 2.11 17.52
C VAL A 143 -9.58 1.20 18.49
N ARG A 144 -8.84 0.25 17.93
CA ARG A 144 -7.96 -0.65 18.67
C ARG A 144 -6.64 -0.81 17.94
N TYR A 145 -5.55 -0.69 18.69
CA TYR A 145 -4.22 -1.11 18.26
C TYR A 145 -4.02 -2.60 18.54
N GLU A 146 -3.64 -3.34 17.49
CA GLU A 146 -3.29 -4.76 17.55
C GLU A 146 -1.83 -4.94 17.07
N PRO A 147 -0.88 -5.30 17.96
CA PRO A 147 0.50 -5.53 17.56
C PRO A 147 0.65 -6.83 16.76
N ASP A 148 1.54 -6.82 15.77
CA ASP A 148 1.95 -8.00 15.00
C ASP A 148 3.47 -7.98 14.73
N ASP A 149 3.98 -8.95 13.98
CA ASP A 149 5.40 -9.08 13.65
C ASP A 149 5.90 -8.09 12.58
N ALA A 150 5.02 -7.23 12.03
CA ALA A 150 5.42 -6.17 11.11
C ALA A 150 5.23 -4.75 11.65
N GLY A 151 4.66 -4.54 12.85
CA GLY A 151 4.48 -3.20 13.45
C GLY A 151 3.07 -2.91 13.95
N GLY A 152 2.15 -3.84 13.71
CA GLY A 152 0.75 -3.84 14.14
C GLY A 152 -0.21 -3.18 13.16
N ALA A 153 -1.49 -3.19 13.52
CA ALA A 153 -2.58 -2.59 12.78
C ALA A 153 -3.46 -1.71 13.69
N LEU A 154 -4.08 -0.69 13.11
CA LEU A 154 -5.28 -0.07 13.68
C LEU A 154 -6.51 -0.75 13.11
N LEU A 155 -7.37 -1.18 14.01
CA LEU A 155 -8.69 -1.71 13.71
C LEU A 155 -9.70 -0.63 14.07
N PHE A 156 -10.60 -0.33 13.14
CA PHE A 156 -11.71 0.59 13.34
C PHE A 156 -13.02 -0.17 13.17
N ARG A 157 -14.00 0.10 14.02
CA ARG A 157 -15.38 -0.36 13.84
C ARG A 157 -16.38 0.65 14.39
N ARG A 158 -17.61 0.61 13.89
CA ARG A 158 -18.70 1.45 14.39
C ARG A 158 -19.11 1.03 15.81
N GLN A 159 -19.39 2.01 16.67
CA GLN A 159 -19.92 1.80 18.01
C GLN A 159 -21.32 1.18 17.95
N GLY A 160 -21.68 0.41 18.97
CA GLY A 160 -23.00 -0.24 19.03
C GLY A 160 -23.11 -1.54 18.22
N GLY A 161 -22.03 -1.96 17.54
CA GLY A 161 -21.91 -3.32 17.01
C GLY A 161 -22.82 -3.62 15.82
N ASP A 162 -23.21 -2.63 15.03
CA ASP A 162 -23.94 -2.87 13.78
C ASP A 162 -22.99 -3.54 12.77
N ALA A 163 -22.95 -4.88 12.85
CA ALA A 163 -21.99 -5.75 12.20
C ALA A 163 -22.22 -5.91 10.68
N ALA A 164 -23.21 -5.23 10.11
CA ALA A 164 -23.69 -5.53 8.76
C ALA A 164 -23.20 -4.54 7.70
N GLY A 165 -21.91 -4.20 7.74
CA GLY A 165 -21.23 -3.81 6.53
C GLY A 165 -20.50 -5.03 5.99
N ASP A 166 -20.96 -5.63 4.89
CA ASP A 166 -20.23 -6.69 4.15
C ASP A 166 -18.92 -6.18 3.49
N ARG A 167 -18.46 -4.99 3.91
CA ARG A 167 -17.44 -4.18 3.26
C ARG A 167 -16.38 -3.84 4.29
N LEU A 168 -15.16 -4.24 3.98
CA LEU A 168 -13.97 -3.90 4.76
C LEU A 168 -13.09 -2.94 3.96
N LEU A 169 -12.62 -1.88 4.62
CA LEU A 169 -11.52 -1.08 4.07
C LEU A 169 -10.19 -1.62 4.58
N THR A 170 -9.23 -1.78 3.68
CA THR A 170 -7.84 -2.07 4.04
C THR A 170 -6.93 -0.98 3.52
N ALA A 171 -6.02 -0.50 4.36
CA ALA A 171 -4.92 0.37 3.94
C ALA A 171 -3.60 -0.32 4.27
N PRO A 172 -3.11 -1.22 3.40
CA PRO A 172 -1.97 -2.08 3.70
C PRO A 172 -0.65 -1.31 3.62
N HIS A 173 -0.60 -0.20 2.89
CA HIS A 173 0.52 0.74 2.92
C HIS A 173 0.41 1.72 4.08
N GLY A 174 -0.67 1.64 4.86
CA GLY A 174 -0.81 2.44 6.05
C GLY A 174 -0.77 3.95 5.78
N PRO A 175 -0.58 4.73 6.85
CA PRO A 175 -0.56 6.20 6.81
C PRO A 175 0.74 6.83 6.29
N TYR A 176 1.77 6.06 5.90
CA TYR A 176 3.00 6.69 5.41
C TYR A 176 2.79 7.32 4.03
N ASP A 177 1.87 6.78 3.22
CA ASP A 177 1.36 7.46 2.04
C ASP A 177 0.49 8.64 2.52
N PRO A 178 0.86 9.90 2.23
CA PRO A 178 0.17 11.06 2.77
C PRO A 178 -1.32 11.00 2.42
N HIS A 179 -2.20 11.34 3.35
CA HIS A 179 -3.65 11.38 3.13
C HIS A 179 -4.34 10.02 2.87
N THR A 180 -3.65 8.88 2.82
CA THR A 180 -4.31 7.56 2.66
C THR A 180 -5.15 7.21 3.89
N LEU A 181 -4.66 7.54 5.10
CA LEU A 181 -5.46 7.41 6.32
C LEU A 181 -6.70 8.31 6.25
N GLU A 182 -6.54 9.56 5.83
CA GLU A 182 -7.65 10.51 5.68
C GLU A 182 -8.73 10.01 4.71
N VAL A 183 -8.35 9.37 3.60
CA VAL A 183 -9.30 8.70 2.71
C VAL A 183 -10.06 7.59 3.43
N ALA A 184 -9.36 6.74 4.20
CA ALA A 184 -10.00 5.67 4.98
C ALA A 184 -11.02 6.24 5.96
N LEU A 185 -10.62 7.26 6.72
CA LEU A 185 -11.49 7.93 7.70
C LEU A 185 -12.68 8.62 7.03
N TYR A 186 -12.48 9.24 5.86
CA TYR A 186 -13.56 9.82 5.07
C TYR A 186 -14.60 8.77 4.67
N PHE A 187 -14.18 7.60 4.19
CA PHE A 187 -15.10 6.50 3.84
C PHE A 187 -15.85 5.95 5.06
N LEU A 188 -15.19 5.77 6.20
CA LEU A 188 -15.86 5.35 7.43
C LEU A 188 -16.92 6.38 7.87
N ARG A 189 -16.55 7.66 7.87
CA ARG A 189 -17.41 8.76 8.30
C ARG A 189 -18.62 8.98 7.39
N SER A 190 -18.44 8.82 6.09
CA SER A 190 -19.52 8.92 5.08
C SER A 190 -20.39 7.65 4.98
N GLY A 191 -20.23 6.70 5.91
CA GLY A 191 -21.04 5.49 5.98
C GLY A 191 -20.76 4.47 4.87
N LYS A 192 -19.61 4.58 4.19
CA LYS A 192 -19.25 3.73 3.05
C LYS A 192 -18.69 2.37 3.46
N ALA A 193 -18.17 2.29 4.69
CA ALA A 193 -17.77 1.05 5.33
C ALA A 193 -18.03 1.11 6.84
N GLY A 194 -18.28 -0.07 7.43
CA GLY A 194 -18.48 -0.22 8.87
C GLY A 194 -17.20 -0.48 9.66
N ALA A 195 -16.12 -0.85 8.97
CA ALA A 195 -14.85 -1.23 9.58
C ALA A 195 -13.65 -0.98 8.67
N ALA A 196 -12.47 -0.85 9.28
CA ALA A 196 -11.21 -0.76 8.56
C ALA A 196 -10.07 -1.47 9.29
N VAL A 197 -9.11 -1.97 8.50
CA VAL A 197 -7.79 -2.42 8.95
C VAL A 197 -6.72 -1.53 8.31
N ILE A 198 -6.04 -0.73 9.14
CA ILE A 198 -4.95 0.14 8.70
C ILE A 198 -3.63 -0.45 9.18
N ASN A 199 -2.78 -0.86 8.25
CA ASN A 199 -1.46 -1.39 8.59
C ASN A 199 -0.57 -0.28 9.16
N LEU A 200 0.13 -0.54 10.25
CA LEU A 200 1.15 0.36 10.83
C LEU A 200 2.58 -0.18 10.63
N GLY A 201 2.74 -1.23 9.83
CA GLY A 201 3.98 -1.98 9.67
C GLY A 201 4.86 -1.63 8.47
N PHE A 202 6.04 -2.27 8.43
CA PHE A 202 7.20 -1.85 7.62
C PHE A 202 6.97 -1.97 6.12
N ALA A 203 7.14 -0.84 5.44
CA ALA A 203 6.99 -0.75 4.02
C ALA A 203 8.35 -0.61 3.31
N GLY A 204 9.41 -0.18 3.98
CA GLY A 204 10.79 -0.20 3.41
C GLY A 204 11.06 0.81 2.28
N ARG A 205 10.02 1.28 1.58
CA ARG A 205 10.12 2.35 0.57
C ARG A 205 9.68 3.72 1.08
N GLU A 206 9.36 3.88 2.38
CA GLU A 206 8.84 5.18 2.82
C GLU A 206 9.89 6.29 2.57
N PRO A 207 9.53 7.39 1.89
CA PRO A 207 10.50 8.41 1.48
C PRO A 207 11.31 9.01 2.62
N LEU A 208 12.59 9.25 2.35
CA LEU A 208 13.44 10.13 3.15
C LEU A 208 13.44 11.52 2.55
N THR A 209 13.41 12.53 3.43
CA THR A 209 13.60 13.92 3.03
C THR A 209 15.02 14.17 2.52
N ASP A 210 15.19 15.21 1.70
CA ASP A 210 16.52 15.69 1.29
C ASP A 210 17.41 15.96 2.50
N SER A 211 16.88 16.53 3.58
CA SER A 211 17.65 16.75 4.82
C SER A 211 18.15 15.44 5.45
N ASN A 212 17.31 14.39 5.48
CA ASN A 212 17.73 13.07 5.96
C ASN A 212 18.78 12.44 5.03
N LEU A 213 18.64 12.61 3.71
CA LEU A 213 19.63 12.14 2.74
C LEU A 213 20.97 12.85 2.92
N GLU A 214 20.98 14.18 3.09
CA GLU A 214 22.19 14.95 3.37
C GLU A 214 22.85 14.56 4.70
N ARG A 215 22.06 14.26 5.73
CA ARG A 215 22.61 13.70 6.99
C ARG A 215 23.33 12.38 6.75
N LEU A 216 22.69 11.43 6.05
CA LEU A 216 23.29 10.14 5.72
C LEU A 216 24.62 10.31 4.96
N LYS A 217 24.64 11.20 3.95
CA LYS A 217 25.88 11.55 3.21
C LYS A 217 26.95 12.12 4.13
N SER A 218 26.59 13.06 5.00
CA SER A 218 27.53 13.69 5.95
C SER A 218 28.15 12.70 6.94
N TRP A 219 27.46 11.60 7.23
CA TRP A 219 27.96 10.52 8.09
C TRP A 219 28.76 9.46 7.32
N GLY A 220 28.90 9.59 6.00
CA GLY A 220 29.56 8.60 5.16
C GLY A 220 28.77 7.30 5.03
N VAL A 221 27.44 7.34 5.18
CA VAL A 221 26.59 6.16 4.98
C VAL A 221 26.48 5.89 3.47
N PRO A 222 26.94 4.73 2.98
CA PRO A 222 27.05 4.47 1.54
C PRO A 222 25.76 3.92 0.91
N LEU A 223 24.63 3.95 1.64
CA LEU A 223 23.35 3.38 1.21
C LEU A 223 22.22 4.39 1.38
N ASN A 224 21.22 4.32 0.50
CA ASN A 224 19.93 4.96 0.70
C ASN A 224 18.92 3.91 1.19
N PRO A 225 18.56 3.89 2.49
CA PRO A 225 17.67 2.89 3.05
C PRO A 225 16.27 2.90 2.42
N SER A 226 15.81 4.04 1.88
CA SER A 226 14.52 4.13 1.16
C SER A 226 14.50 3.31 -0.13
N ASN A 227 15.65 2.85 -0.62
CA ASN A 227 15.74 1.98 -1.78
C ASN A 227 15.63 0.50 -1.40
N ILE A 228 15.64 0.15 -0.10
CA ILE A 228 15.56 -1.23 0.37
C ILE A 228 14.11 -1.68 0.26
N ASP A 229 13.78 -2.11 -0.94
CA ASP A 229 12.45 -2.51 -1.37
C ASP A 229 11.98 -3.75 -0.61
N VAL A 230 10.80 -3.63 0.00
CA VAL A 230 10.03 -4.79 0.45
C VAL A 230 8.53 -4.64 0.21
N ILE A 231 8.10 -3.60 -0.51
CA ILE A 231 6.67 -3.36 -0.79
C ILE A 231 6.19 -4.11 -2.02
N TYR A 232 7.03 -4.22 -3.06
CA TYR A 232 6.59 -4.88 -4.27
C TYR A 232 6.47 -6.39 -4.08
N PRO A 233 5.50 -7.02 -4.75
CA PRO A 233 5.39 -8.46 -4.75
C PRO A 233 6.68 -9.02 -5.33
N TYR A 234 7.30 -9.92 -4.60
CA TYR A 234 8.29 -10.78 -5.21
C TYR A 234 7.64 -12.13 -5.42
N LEU A 235 7.92 -12.76 -6.54
CA LEU A 235 7.51 -14.13 -6.73
C LEU A 235 8.54 -15.03 -6.06
N ASP A 236 8.06 -16.03 -5.32
CA ASP A 236 8.92 -17.12 -4.89
C ASP A 236 9.42 -17.92 -6.11
N GLU A 237 10.26 -18.91 -5.84
CA GLU A 237 10.85 -19.78 -6.85
C GLU A 237 9.81 -20.57 -7.68
N ARG A 238 8.54 -20.58 -7.26
CA ARG A 238 7.42 -21.26 -7.92
C ARG A 238 6.53 -20.27 -8.70
N GLY A 239 6.86 -18.98 -8.70
CA GLY A 239 6.03 -17.96 -9.33
C GLY A 239 4.87 -17.49 -8.45
N TYR A 240 4.84 -17.87 -7.16
CA TYR A 240 3.81 -17.40 -6.24
C TYR A 240 4.21 -16.06 -5.64
N PRO A 241 3.36 -15.04 -5.74
CA PRO A 241 3.59 -13.74 -5.12
C PRO A 241 3.61 -13.85 -3.61
N CYS A 242 4.74 -13.45 -3.09
CA CYS A 242 5.03 -13.21 -1.71
C CYS A 242 5.03 -11.71 -1.46
N SER A 243 4.64 -11.32 -0.27
CA SER A 243 4.81 -9.96 0.22
C SER A 243 5.39 -9.98 1.62
N TYR A 244 6.05 -8.88 1.97
CA TYR A 244 6.53 -8.64 3.31
C TYR A 244 5.40 -8.38 4.32
N LYS A 245 4.22 -7.94 3.85
CA LYS A 245 3.16 -7.45 4.73
C LYS A 245 2.41 -8.59 5.43
N THR A 246 2.17 -8.39 6.71
CA THR A 246 1.54 -9.30 7.69
C THR A 246 0.04 -9.40 7.57
N GLU A 247 -0.50 -9.14 6.39
CA GLU A 247 -1.92 -9.32 6.12
C GLU A 247 -2.32 -10.83 6.15
N ARG A 248 -1.36 -11.71 6.50
CA ARG A 248 -1.60 -13.06 7.03
C ARG A 248 -2.53 -13.09 8.25
N ALA A 249 -2.57 -12.02 9.03
CA ALA A 249 -3.42 -11.87 10.20
C ALA A 249 -4.82 -11.33 9.86
N LEU A 250 -5.18 -11.14 8.57
CA LEU A 250 -6.52 -10.66 8.21
C LEU A 250 -7.64 -11.50 8.84
N PRO A 251 -7.60 -12.85 8.86
CA PRO A 251 -8.61 -13.64 9.56
C PRO A 251 -8.71 -13.30 11.06
N ASP A 252 -7.57 -13.08 11.71
CA ASP A 252 -7.52 -12.72 13.13
C ASP A 252 -8.07 -11.30 13.36
N TYR A 253 -7.77 -10.36 12.46
CA TYR A 253 -8.32 -9.01 12.50
C TYR A 253 -9.84 -9.00 12.29
N LEU A 254 -10.37 -9.80 11.37
CA LEU A 254 -11.81 -9.98 11.18
C LEU A 254 -12.48 -10.54 12.46
N ALA A 255 -11.84 -11.52 13.11
CA ALA A 255 -12.33 -12.07 14.37
C ALA A 255 -12.35 -11.02 15.49
N VAL A 256 -11.32 -10.17 15.59
CA VAL A 256 -11.28 -9.06 16.56
C VAL A 256 -12.34 -8.01 16.25
N LEU A 257 -12.57 -7.71 14.97
CA LEU A 257 -13.64 -6.82 14.51
C LEU A 257 -15.03 -7.40 14.75
N GLY A 258 -15.16 -8.70 15.00
CA GLY A 258 -16.45 -9.40 15.12
C GLY A 258 -17.16 -9.56 13.78
N MET A 259 -16.40 -9.58 12.68
CA MET A 259 -16.93 -9.65 11.32
C MET A 259 -16.81 -11.06 10.74
N ALA A 260 -17.81 -11.45 9.95
CA ALA A 260 -17.65 -12.56 9.02
C ALA A 260 -16.72 -12.16 7.85
N ALA A 261 -16.40 -13.11 6.98
CA ALA A 261 -15.69 -12.80 5.73
C ALA A 261 -16.52 -11.80 4.90
N PRO A 262 -15.97 -10.62 4.57
CA PRO A 262 -16.71 -9.61 3.80
C PRO A 262 -16.92 -10.08 2.36
N ALA A 263 -17.98 -9.61 1.70
CA ALA A 263 -18.17 -9.89 0.28
C ALA A 263 -17.20 -9.09 -0.59
N VAL A 264 -16.82 -7.90 -0.13
CA VAL A 264 -15.95 -6.95 -0.84
C VAL A 264 -14.92 -6.34 0.11
N ILE A 265 -13.66 -6.29 -0.32
CA ILE A 265 -12.59 -5.56 0.36
C ILE A 265 -12.12 -4.44 -0.56
N LEU A 266 -12.10 -3.20 -0.05
CA LEU A 266 -11.48 -2.07 -0.74
C LEU A 266 -10.10 -1.86 -0.18
N ASP A 267 -9.10 -2.23 -0.98
CA ASP A 267 -7.69 -2.11 -0.67
C ASP A 267 -7.15 -0.78 -1.19
N ILE A 268 -7.23 0.25 -0.35
CA ILE A 268 -6.87 1.62 -0.76
C ILE A 268 -5.36 1.85 -0.69
N HIS A 269 -4.83 2.47 -1.74
CA HIS A 269 -3.42 2.79 -1.84
C HIS A 269 -3.23 4.18 -2.44
N GLY A 270 -2.40 5.00 -1.77
CA GLY A 270 -1.94 6.24 -2.34
C GLY A 270 -0.99 5.98 -3.50
N CYS A 271 -1.17 6.72 -4.58
CA CYS A 271 -0.29 6.61 -5.73
C CYS A 271 0.10 7.97 -6.29
N VAL A 272 1.22 8.01 -7.02
CA VAL A 272 1.55 9.15 -7.88
C VAL A 272 0.85 8.92 -9.19
N GLY A 273 0.08 9.91 -9.62
CA GLY A 273 -0.54 9.93 -10.94
C GLY A 273 0.48 10.09 -12.06
N THR A 274 -0.03 10.25 -13.26
CA THR A 274 0.75 10.54 -14.48
C THR A 274 1.15 12.02 -14.57
N CYS A 275 0.45 12.89 -13.84
CA CYS A 275 0.75 14.32 -13.67
C CYS A 275 0.24 14.83 -12.30
N PRO A 276 0.60 16.06 -11.88
CA PRO A 276 0.18 16.61 -10.58
C PRO A 276 -1.35 16.74 -10.41
N GLU A 277 -2.07 16.99 -11.51
CA GLU A 277 -3.52 17.16 -11.55
C GLU A 277 -4.26 15.86 -11.88
N ASP A 278 -3.58 14.70 -11.90
CA ASP A 278 -4.20 13.45 -12.30
C ASP A 278 -5.37 13.08 -11.37
N ARG A 279 -6.53 12.83 -11.98
CA ARG A 279 -7.77 12.43 -11.30
C ARG A 279 -8.19 11.01 -11.68
N LYS A 280 -7.36 10.23 -12.36
CA LYS A 280 -7.72 8.87 -12.77
C LYS A 280 -7.52 7.91 -11.61
N VAL A 281 -8.62 7.40 -11.07
CA VAL A 281 -8.56 6.31 -10.10
C VAL A 281 -8.46 4.99 -10.86
N VAL A 282 -7.55 4.12 -10.43
CA VAL A 282 -7.39 2.80 -11.03
C VAL A 282 -7.75 1.73 -10.03
N VAL A 283 -8.64 0.82 -10.44
CA VAL A 283 -9.09 -0.34 -9.67
C VAL A 283 -8.50 -1.59 -10.30
N GLY A 284 -7.51 -2.17 -9.64
CA GLY A 284 -6.94 -3.46 -9.99
C GLY A 284 -7.75 -4.61 -9.38
N LEU A 285 -8.18 -5.58 -10.19
CA LEU A 285 -8.86 -6.80 -9.70
C LEU A 285 -7.95 -8.02 -9.68
N GLY A 286 -6.70 -7.87 -10.11
CA GLY A 286 -5.74 -8.97 -10.20
C GLY A 286 -4.83 -8.85 -11.42
N GLY A 287 -3.76 -9.62 -11.40
CA GLY A 287 -2.73 -9.57 -12.44
C GLY A 287 -1.61 -10.57 -12.26
N MET A 288 -1.81 -11.57 -11.39
CA MET A 288 -0.96 -12.72 -11.16
C MET A 288 -1.85 -13.91 -10.78
N PRO A 289 -1.35 -15.16 -10.86
CA PRO A 289 -2.10 -16.34 -10.44
C PRO A 289 -2.53 -16.28 -8.96
N PRO A 290 -3.76 -16.67 -8.60
CA PRO A 290 -4.81 -17.12 -9.51
C PRO A 290 -5.40 -15.95 -10.29
N TRP A 291 -5.42 -16.08 -11.63
CA TRP A 291 -5.93 -15.04 -12.50
C TRP A 291 -7.45 -14.92 -12.34
N PRO A 292 -8.01 -13.70 -12.25
CA PRO A 292 -9.45 -13.50 -12.33
C PRO A 292 -10.03 -14.13 -13.60
N VAL A 293 -11.08 -14.93 -13.43
CA VAL A 293 -11.89 -15.42 -14.56
C VAL A 293 -12.80 -14.27 -14.99
N PRO A 294 -12.77 -13.83 -16.26
CA PRO A 294 -13.54 -12.68 -16.71
C PRO A 294 -15.04 -12.76 -16.39
N ASP A 295 -15.66 -13.93 -16.59
CA ASP A 295 -17.08 -14.16 -16.28
C ASP A 295 -17.38 -14.08 -14.77
N GLY A 296 -16.36 -14.29 -13.94
CA GLY A 296 -16.44 -14.12 -12.48
C GLY A 296 -16.43 -12.65 -12.03
N VAL A 297 -16.07 -11.73 -12.92
CA VAL A 297 -16.05 -10.27 -12.67
C VAL A 297 -17.37 -9.61 -13.12
N GLY A 298 -17.97 -10.13 -14.19
CA GLY A 298 -19.22 -9.64 -14.75
C GLY A 298 -19.48 -10.23 -16.13
N ARG A 299 -20.57 -9.81 -16.77
CA ARG A 299 -20.87 -10.21 -18.14
C ARG A 299 -20.08 -9.34 -19.11
N LEU A 300 -19.29 -9.98 -19.97
CA LEU A 300 -18.55 -9.32 -21.04
C LEU A 300 -19.26 -9.48 -22.38
N GLU A 301 -19.54 -8.37 -23.05
CA GLU A 301 -20.13 -8.34 -24.39
C GLU A 301 -19.16 -7.69 -25.38
N PRO A 302 -18.68 -8.44 -26.39
CA PRO A 302 -17.83 -7.88 -27.43
C PRO A 302 -18.65 -7.16 -28.50
N HIS A 303 -18.18 -5.96 -28.87
CA HIS A 303 -18.71 -5.13 -29.95
C HIS A 303 -17.56 -4.70 -30.85
N GLY A 304 -17.09 -5.62 -31.70
CA GLY A 304 -15.87 -5.42 -32.50
C GLY A 304 -14.62 -5.43 -31.61
N GLU A 305 -13.83 -4.36 -31.65
CA GLU A 305 -12.64 -4.19 -30.80
C GLU A 305 -12.97 -3.69 -29.38
N ILE A 306 -14.21 -3.23 -29.18
CA ILE A 306 -14.70 -2.69 -27.91
C ILE A 306 -15.32 -3.82 -27.08
N LEU A 307 -15.06 -3.81 -25.78
CA LEU A 307 -15.67 -4.69 -24.80
C LEU A 307 -16.55 -3.89 -23.85
N HIS A 308 -17.77 -4.37 -23.66
CA HIS A 308 -18.69 -3.88 -22.62
C HIS A 308 -18.62 -4.83 -21.44
N LEU A 309 -18.34 -4.30 -20.26
CA LEU A 309 -18.41 -5.00 -18.98
C LEU A 309 -19.65 -4.53 -18.22
N PHE A 310 -20.55 -5.47 -17.98
CA PHE A 310 -21.66 -5.33 -17.04
C PHE A 310 -21.22 -5.99 -15.72
N PRO A 311 -20.79 -5.20 -14.71
CA PRO A 311 -20.21 -5.77 -13.51
C PRO A 311 -21.22 -6.62 -12.73
N ASN A 312 -20.76 -7.70 -12.11
CA ASN A 312 -21.61 -8.47 -11.20
C ASN A 312 -21.89 -7.67 -9.92
N GLN A 313 -22.76 -8.20 -9.05
CA GLN A 313 -23.18 -7.50 -7.83
C GLN A 313 -21.99 -7.05 -6.95
N ARG A 314 -21.04 -7.94 -6.65
CA ARG A 314 -19.87 -7.62 -5.81
C ARG A 314 -19.01 -6.51 -6.41
N LEU A 315 -18.76 -6.55 -7.72
CA LEU A 315 -17.98 -5.50 -8.38
C LEU A 315 -18.78 -4.19 -8.43
N ARG A 316 -20.09 -4.22 -8.68
CA ARG A 316 -20.92 -2.99 -8.63
C ARG A 316 -20.86 -2.34 -7.26
N GLU A 317 -21.04 -3.10 -6.19
CA GLU A 317 -20.97 -2.60 -4.81
C GLU A 317 -19.63 -1.94 -4.50
N GLY A 318 -18.51 -2.55 -4.95
CA GLY A 318 -17.19 -1.96 -4.80
C GLY A 318 -16.99 -0.70 -5.65
N LEU A 319 -17.45 -0.69 -6.90
CA LEU A 319 -17.32 0.46 -7.81
C LEU A 319 -18.20 1.65 -7.41
N GLU A 320 -19.35 1.42 -6.79
CA GLU A 320 -20.19 2.48 -6.21
C GLU A 320 -19.42 3.33 -5.20
N LEU A 321 -18.61 2.68 -4.38
CA LEU A 321 -17.78 3.34 -3.39
C LEU A 321 -16.64 4.13 -4.04
N VAL A 322 -15.97 3.54 -5.03
CA VAL A 322 -14.86 4.18 -5.73
C VAL A 322 -15.32 5.37 -6.57
N ARG A 323 -16.54 5.33 -7.12
CA ARG A 323 -17.06 6.37 -8.02
C ARG A 323 -17.12 7.76 -7.38
N GLU A 324 -17.21 7.85 -6.06
CA GLU A 324 -17.22 9.14 -5.35
C GLU A 324 -15.84 9.81 -5.32
N LEU A 325 -14.76 9.03 -5.47
CA LEU A 325 -13.39 9.55 -5.51
C LEU A 325 -13.10 10.30 -6.80
N SER A 326 -13.67 9.84 -7.93
CA SER A 326 -13.43 10.43 -9.24
C SER A 326 -14.49 10.09 -10.28
N GLU A 327 -14.68 11.01 -11.22
CA GLU A 327 -15.43 10.78 -12.44
C GLU A 327 -14.66 9.91 -13.46
N GLU A 328 -13.33 9.85 -13.35
CA GLU A 328 -12.45 9.05 -14.18
C GLU A 328 -11.97 7.82 -13.41
N VAL A 329 -12.68 6.69 -13.56
CA VAL A 329 -12.33 5.42 -12.92
C VAL A 329 -12.01 4.38 -13.98
N PHE A 330 -10.87 3.71 -13.84
CA PHE A 330 -10.43 2.63 -14.71
C PHE A 330 -10.40 1.31 -13.95
N VAL A 331 -10.92 0.24 -14.54
CA VAL A 331 -10.88 -1.12 -13.99
C VAL A 331 -9.91 -1.96 -14.82
N GLN A 332 -8.92 -2.55 -14.16
CA GLN A 332 -7.84 -3.29 -14.81
C GLN A 332 -7.67 -4.68 -14.20
N PHE A 333 -7.50 -5.70 -15.04
CA PHE A 333 -7.10 -7.03 -14.59
C PHE A 333 -6.49 -7.85 -15.72
N CYS A 334 -5.83 -8.96 -15.38
CA CYS A 334 -5.37 -9.95 -16.35
C CYS A 334 -6.04 -11.30 -16.14
N SER A 335 -6.44 -11.97 -17.22
CA SER A 335 -6.89 -13.38 -17.17
C SER A 335 -5.74 -14.35 -17.39
N ASP A 336 -4.64 -13.88 -17.98
CA ASP A 336 -3.38 -14.61 -18.17
C ASP A 336 -2.24 -13.62 -18.47
N PRO A 337 -0.97 -14.07 -18.61
CA PRO A 337 0.18 -13.19 -18.88
C PRO A 337 0.14 -12.36 -20.17
N GLN A 338 -0.73 -12.70 -21.13
CA GLN A 338 -0.84 -12.06 -22.45
C GLN A 338 -2.20 -11.39 -22.66
N THR A 339 -3.23 -11.82 -21.94
CA THR A 339 -4.59 -11.29 -22.03
C THR A 339 -4.94 -10.51 -20.77
N CYS A 340 -4.96 -9.19 -20.91
CA CYS A 340 -5.44 -8.29 -19.88
C CYS A 340 -6.55 -7.39 -20.40
N TYR A 341 -7.16 -6.65 -19.48
CA TYR A 341 -8.32 -5.84 -19.75
C TYR A 341 -8.14 -4.48 -19.07
N ASN A 342 -8.59 -3.43 -19.76
CA ASN A 342 -8.72 -2.09 -19.21
C ASN A 342 -10.08 -1.54 -19.64
N PHE A 343 -10.87 -1.15 -18.66
CA PHE A 343 -12.19 -0.56 -18.85
C PHE A 343 -12.22 0.82 -18.21
N VAL A 344 -12.81 1.80 -18.89
CA VAL A 344 -13.25 3.04 -18.26
C VAL A 344 -14.68 2.84 -17.73
N LEU A 345 -14.94 3.30 -16.51
CA LEU A 345 -16.24 3.25 -15.89
C LEU A 345 -17.09 4.44 -16.36
N LEU A 346 -18.24 4.15 -16.96
CA LEU A 346 -19.25 5.11 -17.38
C LEU A 346 -20.29 5.34 -16.27
N GLY A 347 -21.20 6.28 -16.51
CA GLY A 347 -22.39 6.47 -15.68
C GLY A 347 -23.20 5.17 -15.53
N GLY A 348 -23.83 4.96 -14.38
CA GLY A 348 -24.59 3.74 -14.09
C GLY A 348 -23.73 2.48 -13.84
N LEU A 349 -22.40 2.64 -13.69
CA LEU A 349 -21.42 1.59 -13.43
C LEU A 349 -21.20 0.59 -14.57
N GLN A 350 -21.68 0.89 -15.77
CA GLN A 350 -21.27 0.16 -16.97
C GLN A 350 -19.82 0.51 -17.29
N ALA A 351 -19.02 -0.44 -17.74
CA ALA A 351 -17.64 -0.16 -18.11
C ALA A 351 -17.39 -0.54 -19.57
N VAL A 352 -16.64 0.30 -20.28
CA VAL A 352 -16.30 0.09 -21.70
C VAL A 352 -14.80 0.09 -21.83
N GLY A 353 -14.26 -0.84 -22.61
CA GLY A 353 -12.83 -1.09 -22.60
C GLY A 353 -12.36 -1.92 -23.78
N ARG A 354 -11.16 -2.46 -23.63
CA ARG A 354 -10.54 -3.33 -24.62
C ARG A 354 -9.66 -4.39 -23.96
N ARG A 355 -9.31 -5.39 -24.75
CA ARG A 355 -8.21 -6.30 -24.40
C ARG A 355 -6.88 -5.56 -24.58
N ILE A 356 -5.95 -5.93 -23.72
CA ILE A 356 -4.60 -5.41 -23.65
C ILE A 356 -3.63 -6.58 -23.71
N ASN A 357 -2.61 -6.47 -24.55
CA ASN A 357 -1.41 -7.28 -24.44
C ASN A 357 -0.34 -6.46 -23.72
N PRO A 358 -0.01 -6.76 -22.45
CA PRO A 358 0.91 -5.93 -21.68
C PRO A 358 2.28 -5.74 -22.35
N LYS A 359 2.77 -6.73 -23.11
CA LYS A 359 4.06 -6.62 -23.79
C LYS A 359 4.06 -5.63 -24.95
N GLN A 360 2.90 -5.38 -25.55
CA GLN A 360 2.76 -4.53 -26.74
C GLN A 360 2.21 -3.15 -26.38
N ASP A 361 1.27 -3.11 -25.43
CA ASP A 361 0.47 -1.93 -25.16
C ASP A 361 1.00 -1.08 -24.00
N THR A 362 1.94 -1.62 -23.20
CA THR A 362 2.50 -0.89 -22.05
C THR A 362 3.87 -0.31 -22.36
N GLN A 363 4.14 0.84 -21.77
CA GLN A 363 5.43 1.51 -21.83
C GLN A 363 5.88 1.92 -20.42
N SER A 364 7.16 2.23 -20.25
CA SER A 364 7.63 2.86 -19.02
C SER A 364 7.14 4.30 -18.98
N LEU A 365 6.54 4.71 -17.85
CA LEU A 365 6.07 6.08 -17.65
C LEU A 365 7.24 7.09 -17.73
N ILE A 366 8.41 6.71 -17.20
CA ILE A 366 9.65 7.50 -17.22
C ILE A 366 10.82 6.58 -17.55
N GLU A 367 11.77 7.09 -18.33
CA GLU A 367 13.02 6.40 -18.64
C GLU A 367 13.83 6.10 -17.37
N GLY A 368 14.19 4.84 -17.15
CA GLY A 368 14.93 4.41 -15.95
C GLY A 368 14.08 4.15 -14.71
N GLU A 369 12.75 4.24 -14.79
CA GLU A 369 11.82 3.74 -13.77
C GLU A 369 10.86 2.70 -14.37
N GLU A 370 10.83 1.49 -13.81
CA GLU A 370 9.97 0.38 -14.25
C GLU A 370 8.51 0.56 -13.79
N ARG A 371 7.87 1.69 -14.10
CA ARG A 371 6.43 1.90 -13.86
C ARG A 371 5.67 1.79 -15.18
N SER A 372 4.88 0.73 -15.33
CA SER A 372 4.10 0.49 -16.54
C SER A 372 2.95 1.48 -16.71
N PHE A 373 2.72 1.88 -17.95
CA PHE A 373 1.76 2.90 -18.36
C PHE A 373 1.10 2.50 -19.67
N LEU A 374 -0.17 2.87 -19.84
CA LEU A 374 -0.93 2.70 -21.09
C LEU A 374 -0.98 4.04 -21.84
N PRO A 375 -0.25 4.20 -22.96
CA PRO A 375 -0.16 5.47 -23.67
C PRO A 375 -1.48 5.95 -24.27
N ALA A 376 -2.32 5.03 -24.76
CA ALA A 376 -3.56 5.38 -25.45
C ALA A 376 -4.57 6.04 -24.49
N GLU A 377 -4.70 5.51 -23.27
CA GLU A 377 -5.62 6.01 -22.25
C GLU A 377 -4.96 7.02 -21.29
N ARG A 378 -3.64 7.20 -21.41
CA ARG A 378 -2.82 8.00 -20.50
C ARG A 378 -3.06 7.64 -19.03
N VAL A 379 -3.10 6.34 -18.74
CA VAL A 379 -3.37 5.82 -17.40
C VAL A 379 -2.26 4.87 -16.96
N ARG A 380 -1.99 4.81 -15.65
CA ARG A 380 -1.07 3.81 -15.11
C ARG A 380 -1.59 2.40 -15.35
N TRP A 381 -0.66 1.47 -15.57
CA TRP A 381 -0.95 0.06 -15.73
C TRP A 381 -0.63 -0.69 -14.44
N LEU A 382 -1.65 -1.30 -13.82
CA LEU A 382 -1.59 -1.75 -12.42
C LEU A 382 -2.11 -3.18 -12.13
N PRO A 383 -2.21 -4.12 -13.09
CA PRO A 383 -2.75 -5.44 -12.76
C PRO A 383 -1.85 -6.17 -11.74
N GLY A 384 -0.53 -6.00 -11.84
CA GLY A 384 0.43 -6.56 -10.89
C GLY A 384 0.23 -6.06 -9.46
N ALA A 385 -0.23 -4.81 -9.26
CA ALA A 385 -0.52 -4.27 -7.94
C ALA A 385 -1.81 -4.88 -7.34
N GLY A 386 -2.84 -5.06 -8.17
CA GLY A 386 -4.11 -5.68 -7.77
C GLY A 386 -4.01 -7.16 -7.43
N ALA A 387 -3.10 -7.91 -8.07
CA ALA A 387 -2.84 -9.30 -7.69
C ALA A 387 -2.31 -9.40 -6.26
N ASN A 388 -1.46 -8.46 -5.87
CA ASN A 388 -0.82 -8.46 -4.56
C ASN A 388 -1.84 -8.27 -3.46
N ALA A 389 -2.85 -7.43 -3.67
CA ALA A 389 -3.90 -7.26 -2.67
C ALA A 389 -4.57 -8.61 -2.31
N LEU A 390 -4.91 -9.42 -3.31
CA LEU A 390 -5.51 -10.74 -3.12
C LEU A 390 -4.61 -11.71 -2.35
N GLN A 391 -3.30 -11.71 -2.66
CA GLN A 391 -2.35 -12.68 -2.09
C GLN A 391 -1.78 -12.24 -0.75
N ARG A 392 -1.55 -10.94 -0.56
CA ARG A 392 -1.05 -10.36 0.70
C ARG A 392 -2.01 -10.68 1.83
N SER A 393 -3.31 -10.47 1.60
CA SER A 393 -4.34 -10.50 2.61
C SER A 393 -4.86 -11.89 3.01
N ARG A 394 -4.26 -13.00 2.51
CA ARG A 394 -4.79 -14.38 2.69
C ARG A 394 -6.30 -14.48 2.43
N VAL A 395 -6.80 -13.64 1.53
CA VAL A 395 -8.25 -13.54 1.23
C VAL A 395 -8.79 -14.84 0.69
N ALA A 396 -7.95 -15.56 -0.08
CA ALA A 396 -8.26 -16.87 -0.61
C ALA A 396 -8.54 -17.94 0.47
N ASP A 397 -8.05 -17.74 1.70
CA ASP A 397 -8.26 -18.67 2.82
C ASP A 397 -9.58 -18.40 3.56
N LEU A 398 -10.26 -17.29 3.27
CA LEU A 398 -11.53 -16.95 3.89
C LEU A 398 -12.69 -17.78 3.28
N PRO A 399 -13.69 -18.19 4.09
CA PRO A 399 -14.90 -18.82 3.56
C PRO A 399 -15.62 -17.89 2.59
N GLY A 400 -15.79 -18.32 1.33
CA GLY A 400 -16.38 -17.47 0.29
C GLY A 400 -15.51 -16.26 -0.03
N PRO A 401 -14.34 -16.45 -0.68
CA PRO A 401 -13.32 -15.42 -0.76
C PRO A 401 -13.84 -14.09 -1.32
N PRO A 402 -13.62 -12.96 -0.61
CA PRO A 402 -14.06 -11.64 -1.05
C PRO A 402 -13.55 -11.27 -2.43
N LEU A 403 -14.29 -10.38 -3.11
CA LEU A 403 -13.72 -9.62 -4.22
C LEU A 403 -12.87 -8.48 -3.64
N VAL A 404 -11.57 -8.47 -3.95
CA VAL A 404 -10.66 -7.41 -3.53
C VAL A 404 -10.50 -6.40 -4.67
N LEU A 405 -10.78 -5.14 -4.37
CA LEU A 405 -10.54 -4.02 -5.27
C LEU A 405 -9.30 -3.29 -4.78
N HIS A 406 -8.18 -3.43 -5.48
CA HIS A 406 -7.00 -2.61 -5.22
C HIS A 406 -7.18 -1.23 -5.85
N VAL A 407 -7.38 -0.22 -5.04
CA VAL A 407 -7.74 1.14 -5.49
C VAL A 407 -6.52 2.04 -5.35
N GLU A 408 -5.88 2.36 -6.48
CA GLU A 408 -4.82 3.37 -6.52
C GLU A 408 -5.42 4.77 -6.69
N ILE A 409 -5.15 5.64 -5.71
CA ILE A 409 -5.74 6.97 -5.57
C ILE A 409 -4.62 8.02 -5.76
N PRO A 410 -4.66 8.81 -6.85
CA PRO A 410 -3.71 9.88 -7.10
C PRO A 410 -3.67 10.94 -5.98
N THR A 411 -2.51 11.60 -5.82
CA THR A 411 -2.30 12.65 -4.80
C THR A 411 -3.36 13.74 -4.81
N ALA A 412 -3.78 14.23 -5.99
CA ALA A 412 -4.78 15.29 -6.10
C ALA A 412 -6.13 14.90 -5.46
N ILE A 413 -6.56 13.66 -5.67
CA ILE A 413 -7.79 13.13 -5.09
C ILE A 413 -7.63 12.95 -3.58
N ARG A 414 -6.52 12.34 -3.12
CA ARG A 414 -6.28 12.15 -1.68
C ARG A 414 -6.29 13.46 -0.90
N ARG A 415 -5.67 14.51 -1.45
CA ARG A 415 -5.71 15.87 -0.87
C ARG A 415 -7.14 16.41 -0.77
N ASN A 416 -7.93 16.26 -1.84
CA ASN A 416 -9.33 16.68 -1.83
C ASN A 416 -10.13 15.93 -0.75
N MET A 417 -9.94 14.62 -0.62
CA MET A 417 -10.62 13.84 0.43
C MET A 417 -10.20 14.26 1.83
N ALA A 418 -8.92 14.57 2.06
CA ALA A 418 -8.46 15.11 3.33
C ALA A 418 -9.10 16.46 3.66
N LEU A 419 -9.27 17.34 2.66
CA LEU A 419 -9.98 18.62 2.83
C LEU A 419 -11.46 18.39 3.16
N ARG A 420 -12.15 17.51 2.44
CA ARG A 420 -13.56 17.17 2.74
C ARG A 420 -13.74 16.61 4.15
N LEU A 421 -12.84 15.73 4.59
CA LEU A 421 -12.88 15.21 5.96
C LEU A 421 -12.72 16.34 7.00
N ALA A 422 -11.84 17.30 6.74
CA ALA A 422 -11.65 18.47 7.59
C ALA A 422 -12.88 19.40 7.58
N GLU A 423 -13.48 19.64 6.40
CA GLU A 423 -14.74 20.40 6.28
C GLU A 423 -15.85 19.76 7.10
N MET A 424 -16.05 18.45 6.99
CA MET A 424 -17.01 17.73 7.82
C MET A 424 -16.72 17.95 9.32
N ALA A 425 -15.45 17.94 9.75
CA ALA A 425 -15.12 18.15 11.17
C ALA A 425 -15.44 19.58 11.64
N ILE A 426 -15.31 20.57 10.76
CA ILE A 426 -15.69 21.96 11.03
C ILE A 426 -17.21 22.07 11.16
N PHE A 427 -17.98 21.45 10.27
CA PHE A 427 -19.45 21.47 10.34
C PHE A 427 -19.97 20.86 11.65
N ASP A 428 -19.48 19.69 12.06
CA ASP A 428 -19.88 19.08 13.35
C ASP A 428 -19.55 20.00 14.55
N SER A 429 -18.42 20.70 14.48
CA SER A 429 -18.03 21.68 15.51
C SER A 429 -18.98 22.89 15.54
N LEU A 430 -19.40 23.39 14.37
CA LEU A 430 -20.38 24.47 14.27
C LEU A 430 -21.76 24.03 14.77
N ASP A 431 -22.23 22.87 14.31
CA ASP A 431 -23.53 22.30 14.71
C ASP A 431 -23.57 22.05 16.24
N SER A 432 -22.50 21.50 16.82
CA SER A 432 -22.40 21.29 18.27
C SER A 432 -22.27 22.59 19.07
N SER A 433 -21.80 23.67 18.44
CA SER A 433 -21.75 25.01 19.04
C SER A 433 -23.09 25.78 18.96
N GLY A 434 -24.09 25.26 18.24
CA GLY A 434 -25.42 25.85 18.11
C GLY A 434 -25.46 27.15 17.30
N LEU A 435 -24.49 27.36 16.41
CA LEU A 435 -24.40 28.51 15.50
C LEU A 435 -25.13 28.28 14.18
#